data_AF-A0A6P0T0T4-F1
#
_entry.id   AF-A0A6P0T0T4-F1
#
_cell.length_a   1.000
_cell.length_b   1.000
_cell.length_c   1.000
_cell.angle_alpha   90.00
_cell.angle_beta   90.00
_cell.angle_gamma   90.00
#
_symmetry.space_group_name_H-M   'P 1'
#
loop_
_entity.id
_entity.type
_entity.pdbx_description
1 polymer ?
#
loop_
_entity_poly.entity_id
_entity_poly.type
_entity_poly.pdbx_seq_one_letter_code
_entity_poly.pdbx_strand_id
1 'polypeptide(L)'
;GLIVLALAQRTSIKIGTALMAGFCSPFPRSCSQAIWRAKVEPEVQGRVFATRFLITELATPLGAAIVGPLADYVFEPAMQPGGSLAGLFGGVFGVGLGAGMALQMALFSSFGLLITLGSYRVRRLRNVETLLPDHDVAVG
;
A
#
# COMPACT_ATOMS: atom_id res chain seq x y z
N GLY A 1 4.95 -9.00 -0.59
CA GLY A 1 4.34 -9.15 -1.92
C GLY A 1 4.99 -8.24 -2.94
N LEU A 2 4.64 -6.95 -2.93
CA LEU A 2 5.11 -5.97 -3.93
C LEU A 2 6.64 -5.81 -3.99
N ILE A 3 7.34 -5.86 -2.85
CA ILE A 3 8.82 -5.81 -2.79
C ILE A 3 9.48 -7.00 -3.53
N VAL A 4 8.88 -8.19 -3.43
CA VAL A 4 9.39 -9.40 -4.10
C VAL A 4 9.05 -9.37 -5.60
N LEU A 5 7.90 -8.81 -5.96
CA LEU A 5 7.51 -8.59 -7.36
C LEU A 5 8.46 -7.60 -8.06
N ALA A 6 8.92 -6.57 -7.34
CA ALA A 6 9.84 -5.55 -7.83
C ALA A 6 11.27 -6.07 -8.03
N LEU A 7 11.74 -6.99 -7.17
CA LEU A 7 13.09 -7.57 -7.25
C LEU A 7 13.20 -8.74 -8.24
N ALA A 8 12.09 -9.40 -8.58
CA ALA A 8 12.12 -10.63 -9.36
C ALA A 8 12.34 -10.35 -10.85
N GLN A 9 13.53 -10.64 -11.39
CA GLN A 9 13.79 -10.55 -12.84
C GLN A 9 13.29 -11.77 -13.66
N ARG A 10 12.96 -12.89 -13.01
CA ARG A 10 12.37 -14.06 -13.69
C ARG A 10 10.83 -14.00 -13.69
N THR A 11 10.22 -14.15 -14.87
CA THR A 11 8.76 -14.14 -15.08
C THR A 11 8.02 -15.16 -14.22
N SER A 12 8.60 -16.34 -13.97
CA SER A 12 8.00 -17.39 -13.14
C SER A 12 7.86 -16.99 -11.67
N ILE A 13 8.81 -16.23 -11.13
CA ILE A 13 8.81 -15.78 -9.72
C ILE A 13 7.77 -14.66 -9.52
N LYS A 14 7.56 -13.82 -10.54
CA LYS A 14 6.51 -12.77 -10.51
C LYS A 14 5.12 -13.39 -10.38
N ILE A 15 4.82 -14.45 -11.12
CA ILE A 15 3.51 -15.11 -11.10
C ILE A 15 3.24 -15.73 -9.71
N GLY A 16 4.19 -16.48 -9.16
CA GLY A 16 4.02 -17.09 -7.83
C GLY A 16 3.82 -16.06 -6.72
N THR A 17 4.54 -14.93 -6.80
CA THR A 17 4.40 -13.84 -5.83
C THR A 17 3.06 -13.10 -5.98
N ALA A 18 2.57 -12.91 -7.21
CA ALA A 18 1.28 -12.28 -7.47
C ALA A 18 0.13 -13.13 -6.91
N LEU A 19 0.20 -14.45 -7.08
CA LEU A 19 -0.79 -15.41 -6.56
C LEU A 19 -0.88 -15.36 -5.03
N MET A 20 0.26 -15.41 -4.35
CA MET A 20 0.29 -15.32 -2.88
C MET A 20 -0.16 -13.96 -2.36
N ALA A 21 0.22 -12.87 -3.02
CA ALA A 21 -0.24 -11.54 -2.67
C ALA A 21 -1.76 -11.39 -2.84
N GLY A 22 -2.32 -11.94 -3.93
CA GLY A 22 -3.76 -11.96 -4.18
C GLY A 22 -4.53 -12.70 -3.09
N PHE A 23 -4.04 -13.88 -2.70
CA PHE A 23 -4.67 -14.71 -1.65
C PHE A 23 -4.71 -14.02 -0.28
N CYS A 24 -3.68 -13.25 0.08
CA CYS A 24 -3.60 -12.59 1.39
C CYS A 24 -4.30 -11.21 1.42
N SER A 25 -4.69 -10.66 0.27
CA SER A 25 -5.33 -9.35 0.15
C SER A 25 -6.73 -9.16 0.78
N PRO A 26 -7.58 -10.19 1.00
CA PRO A 26 -8.90 -9.99 1.58
C PRO A 26 -8.88 -9.95 3.10
N PHE A 27 -7.89 -10.54 3.76
CA PHE A 27 -7.85 -10.65 5.23
C PHE A 27 -7.95 -9.29 5.96
N PRO A 28 -7.14 -8.26 5.62
CA PRO A 28 -7.24 -6.95 6.29
C PRO A 28 -8.59 -6.27 6.01
N ARG A 29 -9.10 -6.42 4.78
CA ARG A 29 -10.39 -5.84 4.37
C ARG A 29 -11.54 -6.47 5.15
N SER A 30 -11.54 -7.80 5.33
CA SER A 30 -12.57 -8.52 6.07
C SER A 30 -12.58 -8.17 7.56
N CYS A 31 -11.42 -8.13 8.23
CA CYS A 31 -11.34 -7.74 9.64
C CYS A 31 -11.81 -6.28 9.85
N SER A 32 -11.39 -5.37 8.97
CA SER A 32 -11.82 -3.97 9.04
C SER A 32 -13.31 -3.79 8.75
N GLN A 33 -13.93 -4.62 7.90
CA GLN A 33 -15.38 -4.57 7.72
C GLN A 33 -16.15 -5.13 8.92
N ALA A 34 -15.67 -6.21 9.55
CA ALA A 34 -16.32 -6.80 10.72
C ALA A 34 -16.37 -5.80 11.90
N ILE A 35 -15.25 -5.12 12.19
CA ILE A 35 -15.17 -4.13 13.28
C ILE A 35 -16.15 -2.96 13.06
N TRP A 36 -16.24 -2.46 11.83
CA TRP A 36 -17.12 -1.32 11.52
C TRP A 36 -18.61 -1.71 11.45
N ARG A 37 -18.91 -2.98 11.16
CA ARG A 37 -20.28 -3.50 11.23
C ARG A 37 -20.75 -3.72 12.67
N ALA A 38 -19.85 -4.07 13.58
CA ALA A 38 -20.17 -4.27 15.00
C ALA A 38 -20.35 -2.96 15.79
N LYS A 39 -19.81 -1.82 15.32
CA LYS A 39 -19.76 -0.56 16.09
C LYS A 39 -20.59 0.61 15.55
N VAL A 40 -21.29 0.47 14.42
CA VAL A 40 -22.01 1.60 13.80
C VAL A 40 -23.50 1.31 13.72
N GLU A 41 -24.31 2.18 14.34
CA GLU A 41 -25.78 2.17 14.26
C GLU A 41 -26.26 2.20 12.80
N PRO A 42 -27.29 1.41 12.43
CA PRO A 42 -27.75 1.26 11.04
C PRO A 42 -28.09 2.58 10.33
N GLU A 43 -28.53 3.61 11.06
CA GLU A 43 -29.06 4.86 10.50
C GLU A 43 -27.98 5.80 9.92
N VAL A 44 -26.74 5.78 10.46
CA VAL A 44 -25.63 6.66 9.99
C VAL A 44 -24.54 5.88 9.23
N GLN A 45 -24.66 4.56 9.18
CA GLN A 45 -23.69 3.65 8.57
C GLN A 45 -23.46 3.95 7.09
N GLY A 46 -24.53 4.21 6.33
CA GLY A 46 -24.45 4.52 4.90
C GLY A 46 -23.61 5.77 4.59
N ARG A 47 -23.69 6.82 5.42
CA ARG A 47 -22.94 8.08 5.20
C ARG A 47 -21.47 7.93 5.56
N VAL A 48 -21.17 7.29 6.68
CA VAL A 48 -19.79 7.10 7.15
C VAL A 48 -19.01 6.16 6.22
N PHE A 49 -19.63 5.07 5.76
CA PHE A 49 -19.01 4.19 4.77
C PHE A 49 -18.85 4.86 3.41
N ALA A 50 -19.83 5.67 2.95
CA ALA A 50 -19.70 6.41 1.69
C ALA A 50 -18.55 7.42 1.72
N THR A 51 -18.39 8.19 2.80
CA THR A 51 -17.27 9.14 2.94
C THR A 51 -15.92 8.42 3.00
N ARG A 52 -15.81 7.33 3.78
CA ARG A 52 -14.58 6.53 3.84
C ARG A 52 -14.24 5.89 2.51
N PHE A 53 -15.24 5.36 1.82
CA PHE A 53 -15.08 4.77 0.50
C PHE A 53 -14.58 5.83 -0.47
N LEU A 54 -15.21 7.01 -0.53
CA LEU A 54 -14.77 8.13 -1.37
C LEU A 54 -13.31 8.53 -1.12
N ILE A 55 -12.89 8.66 0.15
CA ILE A 55 -11.50 9.02 0.47
C ILE A 55 -10.52 7.96 -0.06
N THR A 56 -10.88 6.68 0.11
CA THR A 56 -10.03 5.57 -0.36
C THR A 56 -10.00 5.49 -1.87
N GLU A 57 -11.14 5.67 -2.52
CA GLU A 57 -11.29 5.56 -3.97
C GLU A 57 -10.66 6.73 -4.71
N LEU A 58 -10.64 7.93 -4.11
CA LEU A 58 -9.95 9.10 -4.67
C LEU A 58 -8.42 8.98 -4.59
N ALA A 59 -7.89 8.26 -3.60
CA ALA A 59 -6.45 8.06 -3.47
C ALA A 59 -5.85 7.25 -4.63
N THR A 60 -6.61 6.28 -5.18
CA THR A 60 -6.18 5.43 -6.28
C THR A 60 -5.87 6.19 -7.59
N PRO A 61 -6.80 6.98 -8.18
CA PRO A 61 -6.54 7.73 -9.41
C PRO A 61 -5.50 8.82 -9.20
N LEU A 62 -5.48 9.48 -8.04
CA LEU A 62 -4.45 10.47 -7.72
C LEU A 62 -3.05 9.83 -7.67
N GLY A 63 -2.94 8.67 -7.03
CA GLY A 63 -1.69 7.90 -7.00
C GLY A 63 -1.23 7.51 -8.41
N ALA A 64 -2.15 6.99 -9.23
CA ALA A 64 -1.85 6.62 -10.62
C ALA A 64 -1.42 7.83 -11.47
N ALA A 65 -2.08 8.98 -11.29
CA ALA A 65 -1.76 10.22 -12.00
C ALA A 65 -0.36 10.77 -11.65
N ILE A 66 0.11 10.57 -10.41
CA ILE A 66 1.42 11.06 -9.96
C ILE A 66 2.53 10.04 -10.28
N VAL A 67 2.25 8.74 -10.16
CA VAL A 67 3.24 7.66 -10.34
C VAL A 67 3.87 7.65 -11.73
N GLY A 68 3.07 7.85 -12.78
CA GLY A 68 3.54 7.82 -14.16
C GLY A 68 4.58 8.92 -14.46
N PRO A 69 4.22 10.21 -14.31
CA PRO A 69 5.16 11.31 -14.52
C PRO A 69 6.40 11.20 -13.63
N LEU A 70 6.25 10.75 -12.39
CA LEU A 70 7.40 10.59 -11.49
C LEU A 70 8.36 9.49 -11.98
N ALA A 71 7.81 8.40 -12.53
CA ALA A 71 8.62 7.34 -13.14
C ALA A 71 9.37 7.87 -14.35
N ASP A 72 8.66 8.48 -15.30
CA ASP A 72 9.22 8.86 -16.59
C ASP A 72 10.16 10.06 -16.52
N TYR A 73 9.89 11.05 -15.66
CA TYR A 73 10.66 12.29 -15.59
C TYR A 73 11.72 12.34 -14.49
N VAL A 74 11.61 11.51 -13.45
CA VAL A 74 12.55 11.57 -12.31
C VAL A 74 13.35 10.29 -12.19
N PHE A 75 12.70 9.14 -12.06
CA PHE A 75 13.40 7.90 -11.74
C PHE A 75 14.08 7.27 -12.96
N GLU A 76 13.42 7.28 -14.11
CA GLU A 76 13.95 6.74 -15.36
C GLU A 76 15.22 7.47 -15.82
N PRO A 77 15.24 8.81 -15.99
CA PRO A 77 16.46 9.53 -16.40
C PRO A 77 17.58 9.44 -15.36
N ALA A 78 17.25 9.38 -14.06
CA ALA A 78 18.27 9.27 -13.02
C ALA A 78 18.96 7.88 -12.98
N MET A 79 18.32 6.85 -13.54
CA MET A 79 18.85 5.49 -13.69
C MET A 79 19.41 5.19 -15.08
N GLN A 80 19.44 6.15 -15.99
CA GLN A 80 20.12 6.03 -17.27
C GLN A 80 21.65 6.04 -17.12
N PRO A 81 22.40 5.55 -18.12
CA PRO A 81 23.87 5.55 -18.09
C PRO A 81 24.42 6.97 -17.87
N GLY A 82 25.13 7.19 -16.75
CA GLY A 82 25.64 8.50 -16.34
C GLY A 82 24.73 9.29 -15.39
N GLY A 83 23.58 8.76 -15.00
CA GLY A 83 22.69 9.35 -14.01
C GLY A 83 23.25 9.26 -12.57
N SER A 84 22.77 10.15 -11.69
CA SER A 84 23.22 10.23 -10.29
C SER A 84 22.86 9.00 -9.46
N LEU A 85 21.74 8.34 -9.78
CA LEU A 85 21.27 7.13 -9.08
C LEU A 85 21.83 5.85 -9.71
N ALA A 86 22.25 5.90 -10.98
CA ALA A 86 22.85 4.77 -11.67
C ALA A 86 24.14 4.25 -10.99
N GLY A 87 24.95 5.14 -10.41
CA GLY A 87 26.17 4.74 -9.70
C GLY A 87 25.92 4.01 -8.37
N LEU A 88 24.84 4.36 -7.66
CA LEU A 88 24.51 3.79 -6.34
C LEU A 88 23.62 2.55 -6.44
N PHE A 89 22.63 2.57 -7.33
CA PHE A 89 21.60 1.55 -7.44
C PHE A 89 21.70 0.69 -8.71
N GLY A 90 22.55 1.08 -9.67
CA GLY A 90 22.74 0.36 -10.93
C GLY A 90 23.25 -1.07 -10.75
N GLY A 91 24.00 -1.36 -9.68
CA GLY A 91 24.45 -2.73 -9.37
C GLY A 91 23.34 -3.68 -8.93
N VAL A 92 22.24 -3.15 -8.37
CA VAL A 92 21.13 -3.95 -7.82
C VAL A 92 19.95 -4.01 -8.80
N PHE A 93 19.61 -2.87 -9.41
CA PHE A 93 18.44 -2.74 -10.29
C PHE A 93 18.81 -2.75 -11.79
N GLY A 94 20.09 -2.70 -12.13
CA GLY A 94 20.57 -2.51 -13.49
C GLY A 94 20.57 -1.04 -13.91
N VAL A 95 21.10 -0.77 -15.10
CA VAL A 95 21.14 0.57 -15.72
C VAL A 95 20.50 0.44 -17.09
N GLY A 96 19.47 1.23 -17.39
CA GLY A 96 18.74 1.15 -18.66
C GLY A 96 17.22 1.25 -18.54
N LEU A 97 16.54 0.93 -19.64
CA LEU A 97 15.08 1.09 -19.76
C LEU A 97 14.33 0.23 -18.74
N GLY A 98 13.49 0.84 -17.92
CA GLY A 98 12.70 0.22 -16.85
C GLY A 98 13.42 0.08 -15.50
N ALA A 99 14.71 0.45 -15.40
CA ALA A 99 15.44 0.40 -14.14
C ALA A 99 14.94 1.48 -13.15
N GLY A 100 14.52 2.65 -13.65
CA GLY A 100 13.91 3.70 -12.85
C GLY A 100 12.59 3.25 -12.21
N MET A 101 11.73 2.63 -13.00
CA MET A 101 10.47 2.05 -12.51
C MET A 101 10.69 0.98 -11.43
N ALA A 102 11.69 0.12 -11.59
CA ALA A 102 12.01 -0.91 -10.60
C ALA A 102 12.48 -0.30 -9.27
N LEU A 103 13.36 0.71 -9.33
CA LEU A 103 13.83 1.44 -8.15
C LEU A 103 12.67 2.17 -7.45
N GLN A 104 11.83 2.89 -8.22
CA GLN A 104 10.65 3.58 -7.71
C GLN A 104 9.71 2.62 -6.96
N MET A 105 9.42 1.47 -7.56
CA MET A 105 8.54 0.46 -6.95
C MET A 105 9.13 -0.09 -5.65
N ALA A 106 10.44 -0.35 -5.63
CA ALA A 106 11.13 -0.83 -4.42
C ALA A 106 11.10 0.21 -3.29
N LEU A 107 11.38 1.48 -3.61
CA LEU A 107 11.37 2.58 -2.64
C LEU A 107 9.99 2.79 -2.04
N PHE A 108 8.94 2.94 -2.86
CA PHE A 108 7.58 3.14 -2.35
C PHE A 108 7.07 1.93 -1.56
N SER A 109 7.43 0.72 -1.96
CA SER A 109 7.08 -0.48 -1.20
C SER A 109 7.78 -0.53 0.16
N SER A 110 9.03 -0.07 0.23
CA SER A 110 9.77 0.05 1.49
C SER A 110 9.15 1.09 2.42
N PHE A 111 8.77 2.26 1.90
CA PHE A 111 8.03 3.27 2.67
C PHE A 111 6.70 2.74 3.18
N GLY A 112 5.92 2.04 2.34
CA GLY A 112 4.67 1.40 2.76
C GLY A 112 4.88 0.40 3.90
N LEU A 113 5.96 -0.38 3.85
CA LEU A 113 6.32 -1.30 4.94
C LEU A 113 6.68 -0.55 6.22
N LEU A 114 7.48 0.52 6.13
CA LEU A 114 7.86 1.34 7.28
C LEU A 114 6.64 2.02 7.92
N ILE A 115 5.72 2.55 7.11
CA ILE A 115 4.47 3.14 7.59
C ILE A 115 3.63 2.08 8.29
N THR A 116 3.52 0.87 7.72
CA THR A 116 2.80 -0.26 8.32
C THR A 116 3.43 -0.70 9.64
N LEU A 117 4.75 -0.76 9.73
CA LEU A 117 5.46 -1.05 10.97
C LEU A 117 5.30 0.07 12.00
N GLY A 118 5.29 1.32 11.54
CA GLY A 118 5.08 2.51 12.36
C GLY A 118 3.66 2.59 12.94
N SER A 119 2.64 2.19 12.18
CA SER A 119 1.26 2.17 12.66
C SER A 119 1.05 1.19 13.81
N TYR A 120 1.82 0.10 13.91
CA TYR A 120 1.82 -0.76 15.11
C TYR A 120 2.34 -0.07 16.37
N ARG A 121 3.17 0.98 16.25
CA ARG A 121 3.62 1.79 17.39
C ARG A 121 2.59 2.82 17.83
N VAL A 122 1.61 3.14 16.99
CA VAL A 122 0.54 4.08 17.33
C VAL A 122 -0.47 3.36 18.24
N ARG A 123 -0.34 3.59 19.56
CA ARG A 123 -1.25 3.04 20.60
C ARG A 123 -2.73 3.27 20.29
N ARG A 124 -3.07 4.39 19.62
CA ARG A 124 -4.43 4.72 19.16
C ARG A 124 -4.96 3.77 18.08
N LEU A 125 -4.12 3.21 17.20
CA LEU A 125 -4.52 2.18 16.23
C LEU A 125 -4.55 0.78 16.88
N ARG A 126 -3.64 0.52 17.82
CA ARG A 126 -3.58 -0.76 18.55
C ARG A 126 -4.75 -0.98 19.51
N ASN A 127 -5.27 0.08 20.13
CA ASN A 127 -6.35 0.01 21.12
C ASN A 127 -7.71 0.49 20.56
N VAL A 128 -7.93 0.51 19.24
CA VAL A 128 -9.23 0.87 18.64
C VAL A 128 -10.35 -0.01 19.21
N GLU A 129 -10.04 -1.27 19.49
CA GLU A 129 -10.97 -2.24 20.07
C GLU A 129 -11.32 -1.90 21.53
N THR A 130 -10.37 -1.37 22.31
CA THR A 130 -10.52 -1.04 23.73
C THR A 130 -11.04 0.38 24.01
N LEU A 131 -10.89 1.31 23.05
CA LEU A 131 -11.22 2.73 23.23
C LEU A 131 -12.64 3.11 22.80
N LEU A 132 -13.33 2.26 22.03
CA LEU A 132 -14.75 2.46 21.70
C LEU A 132 -15.60 1.45 22.47
N PRO A 133 -16.53 1.88 23.35
CA PRO A 133 -17.49 0.97 23.97
C PRO A 133 -18.32 0.24 22.91
N ASP A 134 -18.55 -1.05 23.12
CA ASP A 134 -19.39 -1.87 22.25
C ASP A 134 -20.87 -1.51 22.45
N HIS A 135 -21.66 -1.56 21.38
CA HIS A 135 -23.06 -1.13 21.42
C HIS A 135 -23.95 -2.05 22.30
N ASP A 136 -23.54 -3.31 22.50
CA ASP A 136 -24.30 -4.30 23.29
C ASP A 136 -24.37 -4.00 24.81
N VAL A 137 -23.61 -3.02 25.32
CA VAL A 137 -23.70 -2.60 26.74
C VAL A 137 -24.59 -1.39 26.97
N ALA A 138 -25.12 -0.74 25.92
CA ALA A 138 -25.95 0.46 26.05
C ALA A 138 -27.47 0.17 26.03
N VAL A 139 -27.88 -1.08 25.85
CA VAL A 139 -29.30 -1.49 25.81
C VAL A 139 -29.57 -2.64 26.78
N GLY A 140 -29.09 -2.49 28.02
CA GLY A 140 -29.42 -3.34 29.17
C GLY A 140 -29.99 -2.53 30.31
#